data_AF-A0AAU9QGM5-F1
#
_entry.id   AF-A0AAU9QGM5-F1
#
_cell.length_a   1.000
_cell.length_b   1.000
_cell.length_c   1.000
_cell.angle_alpha   90.00
_cell.angle_beta   90.00
_cell.angle_gamma   90.00
#
_symmetry.space_group_name_H-M   'P 1'
#
loop_
_entity.id
_entity.type
_entity.pdbx_description
1 polymer ?
#
loop_
_entity_poly.entity_id
_entity_poly.type
_entity_poly.pdbx_seq_one_letter_code
_entity_poly.pdbx_strand_id
1 'polypeptide(L)'
;MRHTLAIQNIYNGLIQKYQFDLSALHENQAPDTTRFFMLEKHRESMTYKLDWLAQMAAELGEGEMAGEILTHAANLGADGVMPKPMLLTMEA
;
A
#
# COMPACT_ATOMS: atom_id res chain seq x y z
N MET A 1 -8.57 -0.96 -18.55
CA MET A 1 -9.64 -1.82 -17.99
C MET A 1 -9.13 -3.12 -17.35
N ARG A 2 -8.61 -4.12 -18.08
CA ARG A 2 -8.09 -5.35 -17.43
C ARG A 2 -6.84 -5.09 -16.57
N HIS A 3 -5.95 -4.21 -17.04
CA HIS A 3 -4.75 -3.80 -16.30
C HIS A 3 -5.12 -2.97 -15.06
N THR A 4 -5.98 -1.96 -15.23
CA THR A 4 -6.59 -1.17 -14.13
C THR A 4 -7.09 -2.06 -12.98
N LEU A 5 -7.94 -3.05 -13.28
CA LEU A 5 -8.50 -3.94 -12.26
C LEU A 5 -7.44 -4.83 -11.59
N ALA A 6 -6.47 -5.31 -12.35
CA ALA A 6 -5.39 -6.13 -11.83
C ALA A 6 -4.47 -5.33 -10.90
N ILE A 7 -4.05 -4.12 -11.31
CA ILE A 7 -3.24 -3.21 -10.50
C ILE A 7 -3.98 -2.85 -9.21
N GLN A 8 -5.27 -2.52 -9.33
CA GLN A 8 -6.11 -2.22 -8.19
C GLN A 8 -6.22 -3.40 -7.20
N ASN A 9 -6.40 -4.63 -7.70
CA ASN A 9 -6.46 -5.80 -6.84
C ASN A 9 -5.13 -6.06 -6.12
N ILE A 10 -4.00 -5.87 -6.81
CA ILE A 10 -2.68 -5.98 -6.20
C ILE A 10 -2.49 -4.91 -5.13
N TYR A 11 -2.83 -3.66 -5.45
CA TYR A 11 -2.79 -2.53 -4.52
C TYR A 11 -3.60 -2.85 -3.26
N ASN A 12 -4.87 -3.23 -3.42
CA ASN A 12 -5.77 -3.55 -2.30
C ASN A 12 -5.26 -4.72 -1.46
N GLY A 13 -4.73 -5.77 -2.09
CA GLY A 13 -4.13 -6.90 -1.38
C GLY A 13 -2.90 -6.50 -0.56
N LEU A 14 -2.05 -5.62 -1.09
CA LEU A 14 -0.90 -5.08 -0.37
C LEU A 14 -1.33 -4.26 0.86
N ILE A 15 -2.34 -3.38 0.70
CA ILE A 15 -2.86 -2.58 1.80
C ILE A 15 -3.48 -3.46 2.90
N GLN A 16 -4.30 -4.44 2.52
CA GLN A 16 -4.91 -5.36 3.48
C GLN A 16 -3.85 -6.16 4.25
N LYS A 17 -2.84 -6.68 3.55
CA LYS A 17 -1.73 -7.39 4.20
C LYS A 17 -1.01 -6.48 5.19
N TYR A 18 -0.70 -5.24 4.78
CA TYR A 18 -0.03 -4.26 5.65
C TYR A 18 -0.83 -4.03 6.93
N GLN A 19 -2.11 -3.72 6.80
CA GLN A 19 -3.02 -3.49 7.92
C GLN A 19 -3.11 -4.72 8.85
N PHE A 20 -3.19 -5.92 8.27
CA PHE A 20 -3.19 -7.17 9.02
C PHE A 20 -1.89 -7.35 9.83
N ASP A 21 -0.72 -7.14 9.21
CA ASP A 21 0.58 -7.27 9.89
C ASP A 21 0.66 -6.29 11.08
N LEU A 22 0.17 -5.06 10.93
CA LEU A 22 0.17 -4.06 12.01
C LEU A 22 -0.77 -4.45 13.15
N SER A 23 -1.98 -4.90 12.84
CA SER A 23 -2.94 -5.38 13.84
C SER A 23 -2.40 -6.60 14.59
N ALA A 24 -1.76 -7.54 13.89
CA ALA A 24 -1.15 -8.72 14.49
C ALA A 24 -0.03 -8.36 15.47
N LEU A 25 0.80 -7.35 15.18
CA LEU A 25 1.82 -6.87 16.13
C LEU A 25 1.20 -6.32 17.42
N HIS A 26 0.07 -5.63 17.29
CA HIS A 26 -0.67 -5.10 18.43
C HIS A 26 -1.34 -6.21 19.25
N GLU A 27 -2.04 -7.13 18.60
CA GLU A 27 -2.76 -8.23 19.25
C GLU A 27 -1.82 -9.21 19.98
N ASN A 28 -0.63 -9.45 19.44
CA ASN A 28 0.35 -10.35 20.05
C ASN A 28 1.17 -9.71 21.19
N GLN A 29 0.79 -8.50 21.64
CA GLN A 29 1.47 -7.80 22.74
C GLN A 29 2.99 -7.70 22.53
N ALA A 30 3.42 -7.45 21.29
CA ALA A 30 4.84 -7.32 20.97
C ALA A 30 5.45 -6.21 21.84
N PRO A 31 6.67 -6.41 22.40
CA PRO A 31 7.37 -5.37 23.15
C PRO A 31 7.49 -4.08 22.34
N ASP A 32 7.38 -2.93 22.98
CA ASP A 32 7.31 -1.63 22.30
C ASP A 32 8.51 -1.36 21.38
N THR A 33 9.70 -1.80 21.75
CA THR A 33 10.91 -1.68 20.93
C THR A 33 10.82 -2.52 19.67
N THR A 34 10.33 -3.76 19.78
CA THR A 34 10.07 -4.65 18.64
C THR A 34 8.97 -4.09 17.76
N ARG A 35 7.88 -3.62 18.36
CA ARG A 35 6.75 -3.02 17.64
C ARG A 35 7.19 -1.80 16.83
N PHE A 36 7.93 -0.88 17.43
CA PHE A 36 8.47 0.30 16.75
C PHE A 36 9.37 -0.07 15.56
N PHE A 37 10.34 -0.96 15.77
CA PHE A 37 11.25 -1.39 14.70
C PHE A 37 10.50 -2.10 13.55
N MET A 38 9.55 -2.97 13.90
CA MET A 38 8.75 -3.68 12.91
C MET A 38 7.84 -2.73 12.13
N LEU A 39 7.21 -1.76 12.80
CA LEU A 39 6.39 -0.73 12.14
C LEU A 39 7.18 0.05 11.10
N GLU A 40 8.36 0.54 11.46
CA GLU A 40 9.24 1.27 10.54
C GLU A 40 9.65 0.40 9.34
N LYS A 41 10.07 -0.85 9.60
CA LYS A 41 10.45 -1.78 8.53
C LYS A 41 9.28 -2.15 7.62
N HIS A 42 8.09 -2.36 8.17
CA HIS A 42 6.88 -2.63 7.41
C HIS A 42 6.49 -1.41 6.56
N ARG A 43 6.59 -0.20 7.12
CA ARG A 43 6.31 1.07 6.43
C ARG A 43 7.24 1.29 5.25
N GLU A 44 8.55 1.13 5.46
CA GLU A 44 9.56 1.23 4.40
C GLU A 44 9.30 0.20 3.29
N SER A 45 9.11 -1.07 3.66
CA SER A 45 8.84 -2.15 2.71
C SER A 45 7.56 -1.91 1.91
N MET A 46 6.51 -1.39 2.55
CA MET A 46 5.24 -1.11 1.89
C MET A 46 5.36 0.08 0.94
N THR A 47 6.05 1.14 1.37
CA THR A 47 6.34 2.31 0.53
C THR A 47 7.05 1.91 -0.77
N TYR A 48 8.08 1.07 -0.67
CA TYR A 48 8.79 0.56 -1.85
C TYR A 48 7.90 -0.26 -2.79
N LYS A 49 7.03 -1.12 -2.23
CA LYS A 49 6.10 -1.93 -3.03
C LYS A 49 5.08 -1.06 -3.77
N LEU A 50 4.59 0.00 -3.12
CA LEU A 50 3.66 0.94 -3.74
C LEU A 50 4.34 1.74 -4.84
N ASP A 51 5.56 2.22 -4.62
CA ASP A 51 6.35 2.92 -5.64
C ASP A 51 6.58 2.05 -6.89
N TRP A 52 6.99 0.79 -6.68
CA TRP A 52 7.16 -0.17 -7.78
C TRP A 52 5.85 -0.45 -8.53
N LEU A 53 4.73 -0.60 -7.80
CA LEU A 53 3.42 -0.80 -8.41
C LEU A 53 2.97 0.41 -9.23
N ALA A 54 3.26 1.63 -8.77
CA ALA A 54 2.96 2.83 -9.52
C ALA A 54 3.77 2.95 -10.81
N GLN A 55 5.06 2.59 -10.77
CA GLN A 55 5.90 2.55 -11.97
C GLN A 55 5.32 1.57 -13.01
N MET A 56 4.94 0.37 -12.59
CA MET A 56 4.25 -0.57 -13.48
C MET A 56 2.93 -0.03 -14.02
N ALA A 57 2.13 0.64 -13.19
CA ALA A 57 0.86 1.23 -13.63
C ALA A 57 1.10 2.29 -14.71
N ALA A 58 2.12 3.12 -14.55
CA ALA A 58 2.50 4.12 -15.55
C ALA A 58 2.97 3.48 -16.86
N GLU A 59 3.81 2.44 -16.79
CA GLU A 59 4.29 1.69 -17.97
C GLU A 59 3.16 0.98 -18.73
N LEU A 60 2.10 0.58 -18.03
CA LEU A 60 0.90 -0.04 -18.60
C LEU A 60 -0.13 0.99 -19.13
N GLY A 61 0.17 2.29 -19.06
CA GLY A 61 -0.69 3.36 -19.56
C GLY A 61 -1.75 3.84 -18.57
N GLU A 62 -1.72 3.40 -17.32
CA GLU A 62 -2.68 3.75 -16.26
C GLU A 62 -2.12 4.92 -15.40
N GLY A 63 -1.79 6.05 -16.06
CA GLY A 63 -1.04 7.15 -15.44
C GLY A 63 -1.74 7.85 -14.27
N GLU A 64 -3.06 7.97 -14.29
CA GLU A 64 -3.83 8.54 -13.17
C GLU A 64 -3.73 7.64 -11.92
N MET A 65 -3.96 6.34 -12.11
CA MET A 65 -3.81 5.34 -11.05
C MET A 65 -2.37 5.29 -10.51
N ALA A 66 -1.37 5.39 -11.39
CA ALA A 66 0.03 5.50 -10.98
C ALA A 66 0.28 6.71 -10.07
N GLY A 67 -0.28 7.88 -10.42
CA GLY A 67 -0.19 9.09 -9.60
C GLY A 67 -0.86 8.95 -8.23
N GLU A 68 -2.02 8.29 -8.17
CA GLU A 68 -2.71 8.00 -6.91
C GLU A 68 -1.87 7.07 -6.02
N ILE A 69 -1.34 5.97 -6.59
CA ILE A 69 -0.50 5.02 -5.86
C ILE A 69 0.78 5.70 -5.34
N LEU A 70 1.43 6.55 -6.16
CA LEU A 70 2.60 7.34 -5.74
C LEU A 70 2.28 8.29 -4.59
N THR A 71 1.13 8.96 -4.65
CA THR A 71 0.68 9.85 -3.57
C THR A 71 0.49 9.06 -2.27
N HIS A 72 -0.11 7.86 -2.35
CA HIS A 72 -0.27 6.98 -1.20
C HIS A 72 1.08 6.48 -0.67
N ALA A 73 2.03 6.15 -1.54
CA ALA A 73 3.39 5.77 -1.15
C ALA A 73 4.11 6.92 -0.43
N ALA A 74 4.02 8.15 -0.95
CA ALA A 74 4.64 9.33 -0.36
C ALA A 74 4.06 9.64 1.03
N ASN A 75 2.72 9.64 1.16
CA ASN A 75 2.04 9.87 2.43
C ASN A 75 2.36 8.80 3.48
N LEU A 76 2.46 7.53 3.06
CA LEU A 76 2.86 6.44 3.95
C LEU A 76 4.32 6.58 4.39
N GLY A 77 5.23 6.86 3.46
CA GLY A 77 6.67 6.94 3.73
C GLY A 77 7.04 8.16 4.59
N ALA A 78 6.48 9.33 4.30
CA ALA A 78 6.80 10.58 4.98
C ALA A 78 6.05 10.73 6.31
N ASP A 79 4.73 10.57 6.28
CA ASP A 79 3.85 10.92 7.40
C ASP A 79 3.30 9.69 8.15
N GLY A 80 3.59 8.48 7.67
CA GLY A 80 3.02 7.25 8.22
C GLY A 80 1.50 7.14 8.02
N VAL A 81 0.93 7.91 7.08
CA VAL A 81 -0.51 7.90 6.82
C VAL A 81 -0.88 6.56 6.19
N MET A 82 -1.75 5.83 6.89
CA MET A 82 -2.18 4.50 6.44
C MET A 82 -2.98 4.63 5.13
N PRO A 83 -2.53 4.03 4.02
CA PRO A 83 -3.28 4.00 2.78
C PRO A 83 -4.60 3.23 2.94
N LYS A 84 -5.60 3.66 2.18
CA LYS A 84 -6.91 3.00 2.12
C LYS A 84 -7.04 2.20 0.83
N PRO A 85 -7.79 1.09 0.84
CA PRO A 85 -8.12 0.37 -0.39
C PRO A 85 -8.83 1.29 -1.40
N MET A 86 -8.47 1.16 -2.66
CA MET A 86 -9.14 1.83 -3.78
C MET A 86 -10.50 1.17 -4.03
N LEU A 87 -11.54 1.99 -4.23
CA LEU A 87 -12.89 1.53 -4.57
C LEU A 87 -12.90 0.89 -5.95
N LEU A 88 -13.41 -0.34 -6.08
CA LEU A 88 -13.57 -1.01 -7.36
C LEU A 88 -14.44 -0.13 -8.26
N THR A 89 -13.86 0.39 -9.35
CA THR A 89 -14.64 1.05 -10.40
C THR A 89 -15.44 -0.04 -11.12
N MET A 90 -16.65 -0.29 -10.62
CA MET A 90 -17.66 -1.05 -11.34
C MET A 90 -18.23 -0.10 -12.41
N GLU A 91 -17.60 -0.03 -13.58
CA GLU A 91 -18.29 0.55 -14.74
C GLU A 91 -19.40 -0.43 -15.16
N ALA A 92 -20.63 0.08 -15.15
CA ALA A 92 -21.86 -0.59 -15.56
C ALA A 92 -22.02 -0.61 -17.09
#